data_AF-A0A839NYC4-F1
#
_entry.id   AF-A0A839NYC4-F1
#
_cell.length_a   1.000
_cell.length_b   1.000
_cell.length_c   1.000
_cell.angle_alpha   90.00
_cell.angle_beta   90.00
_cell.angle_gamma   90.00
#
_symmetry.space_group_name_H-M   'P 1'
#
loop_
_entity.id
_entity.type
_entity.pdbx_description
1 polymer ?
#
loop_
_entity_poly.entity_id
_entity_poly.type
_entity_poly.pdbx_seq_one_letter_code
_entity_poly.pdbx_strand_id
1 'polypeptide(L)' 'MYQDHDKPEKMYAEAGLDAEGILKAVRAALPDQKKGSRTGRLRLA' A
#
# COMPACT_ATOMS: atom_id res chain seq x y z
N MET A 1 11.49 11.16 31.46
CA MET A 1 10.03 10.95 31.37
C MET A 1 9.81 10.22 30.07
N TYR A 2 9.53 8.91 30.11
CA TYR A 2 9.22 8.16 28.90
C TYR A 2 7.85 8.63 28.43
N GLN A 3 7.77 9.23 27.25
CA GLN A 3 6.51 9.61 26.66
C GLN A 3 5.78 8.30 26.37
N ASP A 4 4.69 8.05 27.08
CA ASP A 4 3.79 6.95 26.77
C ASP A 4 3.09 7.36 25.47
N HIS A 5 3.74 7.05 24.35
CA HIS A 5 3.11 7.08 23.05
C HIS A 5 2.12 5.93 23.10
N ASP A 6 0.91 6.20 23.60
CA ASP A 6 -0.26 5.33 23.46
C ASP A 6 -0.48 5.11 21.96
N LYS A 7 0.32 4.19 21.42
CA LYS A 7 0.20 3.46 20.18
C LYS A 7 0.15 4.35 18.94
N PRO A 8 1.30 4.65 18.30
CA PRO A 8 1.32 5.35 17.01
C PRO A 8 0.46 4.64 15.94
N GLU A 9 0.12 3.36 16.17
CA GLU A 9 -0.93 2.63 15.44
C GLU A 9 -2.22 3.43 15.18
N LYS A 10 -2.72 4.23 16.14
CA LYS A 10 -3.95 5.02 15.92
C LYS A 10 -3.73 6.16 14.93
N MET A 11 -2.58 6.81 14.99
CA MET A 11 -2.21 7.87 14.05
C MET A 11 -2.03 7.33 12.63
N TYR A 12 -1.48 6.12 12.49
CA TYR A 12 -1.37 5.46 11.19
C TYR A 12 -2.74 5.06 10.63
N ALA A 13 -3.66 4.61 11.48
CA ALA A 13 -5.02 4.29 11.05
C ALA A 13 -5.81 5.52 10.58
N GLU A 14 -5.69 6.66 11.27
CA GLU A 14 -6.33 7.91 10.83
C GLU A 14 -5.79 8.40 9.48
N ALA A 15 -4.50 8.19 9.22
CA ALA A 15 -3.86 8.52 7.95
C ALA A 15 -4.14 7.50 6.82
N GLY A 16 -4.87 6.41 7.09
CA GLY A 16 -5.07 5.32 6.14
C GLY A 16 -3.79 4.53 5.83
N LEU A 17 -2.79 4.62 6.71
CA LEU A 17 -1.56 3.83 6.69
C LEU A 17 -1.70 2.54 7.51
N ASP A 18 -2.91 2.22 7.95
CA ASP A 18 -3.25 0.89 8.47
C ASP A 18 -3.31 -0.15 7.34
N ALA A 19 -3.38 -1.42 7.74
CA ALA A 19 -3.41 -2.53 6.81
C ALA A 19 -4.58 -2.46 5.82
N GLU A 20 -5.77 -2.00 6.24
CA GLU A 20 -6.93 -1.89 5.35
C GLU A 20 -6.79 -0.72 4.39
N GLY A 21 -6.31 0.43 4.88
CA GLY A 21 -6.00 1.61 4.07
C GLY A 21 -4.97 1.32 2.98
N ILE A 22 -3.89 0.62 3.32
CA ILE A 22 -2.87 0.17 2.36
C ILE A 22 -3.48 -0.77 1.32
N LEU A 23 -4.25 -1.78 1.74
CA LEU A 23 -4.88 -2.73 0.81
C LEU A 23 -5.85 -2.03 -0.15
N LYS A 24 -6.60 -1.04 0.32
CA LYS A 24 -7.50 -0.23 -0.51
C LYS A 24 -6.71 0.59 -1.52
N ALA A 25 -5.65 1.27 -1.11
CA ALA A 25 -4.80 2.07 -1.99
C ALA A 25 -4.13 1.19 -3.07
N VAL A 26 -3.60 0.03 -2.68
CA VAL A 26 -2.99 -0.93 -3.60
C VAL A 26 -4.01 -1.47 -4.61
N ARG A 27 -5.21 -1.83 -4.16
CA ARG A 27 -6.30 -2.28 -5.06
C ARG A 27 -6.75 -1.18 -6.02
N ALA A 28 -6.76 0.08 -5.58
CA ALA A 28 -7.10 1.22 -6.43
C ALA A 28 -5.99 1.53 -7.45
N ALA A 29 -4.72 1.37 -7.07
CA ALA A 29 -3.57 1.63 -7.92
C ALA A 29 -3.30 0.50 -8.93
N LEU A 30 -3.64 -0.74 -8.59
CA LEU A 30 -3.46 -1.88 -9.47
C LEU A 30 -4.59 -1.91 -10.51
N PRO A 31 -4.28 -1.87 -11.81
CA PRO A 31 -5.29 -2.11 -12.84
C PRO A 31 -5.84 -3.53 -12.67
N ASP A 32 -7.14 -3.70 -12.93
CA ASP A 32 -7.84 -4.98 -12.92
C ASP A 32 -6.97 -6.05 -13.62
N GLN A 33 -6.46 -7.00 -12.84
CA GLN A 33 -5.52 -8.03 -13.33
C GLN A 33 -6.16 -8.94 -14.40
N LYS A 34 -7.43 -8.72 -14.74
CA LYS A 34 -8.17 -9.38 -15.83
C LYS A 34 -7.76 -8.94 -17.24
N LYS A 35 -6.84 -7.99 -17.43
CA LYS A 35 -6.35 -7.65 -18.78
C LYS A 35 -4.83 -7.62 -18.89
N GLY A 36 -4.29 -8.76 -19.32
CA GLY A 36 -3.25 -8.78 -20.35
C GLY A 36 -1.80 -8.62 -19.89
N SER A 37 -1.05 -9.73 -20.00
CA SER A 37 0.35 -9.78 -20.42
C SER A 37 1.24 -8.60 -20.00
N ARG A 38 1.80 -8.64 -18.79
CA ARG A 38 3.08 -7.98 -18.54
C ARG A 38 4.20 -8.81 -19.16
N THR A 39 4.24 -8.87 -20.49
CA THR A 39 5.46 -9.22 -21.24
C THR A 39 6.49 -8.12 -21.00
N GLY A 40 7.05 -8.10 -19.79
CA GLY A 40 8.21 -7.31 -19.41
C GLY A 40 9.45 -8.00 -19.96
N ARG A 41 9.58 -8.09 -21.28
CA ARG A 41 10.86 -8.41 -21.89
C ARG A 41 11.61 -7.10 -22.01
N LEU A 42 12.24 -6.70 -20.90
CA LEU A 42 13.21 -5.61 -20.90
C LEU A 42 14.29 -5.98 -21.92
N ARG A 43 14.26 -5.32 -23.08
CA ARG A 43 15.30 -5.51 -24.09
C ARG A 43 16.51 -4.71 -23.64
N LEU A 44 17.52 -5.43 -23.17
CA LEU A 44 18.87 -4.89 -22.99
C LEU A 44 19.49 -4.78 -24.39
N ALA A 45 19.75 -3.54 -24.82
CA ALA A 45 20.52 -3.21 -26.01
C ALA A 45 21.92 -2.76 -25.58
#